data_AF-A0A3B0W5M6-F1
#
_entry.id   AF-A0A3B0W5M6-F1
#
_cell.length_a   1.000
_cell.length_b   1.000
_cell.length_c   1.000
_cell.angle_alpha   90.00
_cell.angle_beta   90.00
_cell.angle_gamma   90.00
#
_symmetry.space_group_name_H-M   'P 1'
#
loop_
_entity.id
_entity.type
_entity.pdbx_description
1 polymer ?
#
loop_
_entity_poly.entity_id
_entity_poly.type
_entity_poly.pdbx_seq_one_letter_code
_entity_poly.pdbx_strand_id
1 'polypeptide(L)'
;RTLLIKLLNIRFNNALKNTSKNTSLEAFLGAALDNDHWLLVVPLTKGLLPFQQLRLKASELAKIKLPCAHIVLVENEQCHYQLPELQDTIAILGAGLNLNWLNNPHFKSSHIAYWGDIDSWGLKMLSTARNLQPDLTALLMDSETFENNQHLAVVEPQTAGNETPQHLNIAEADLYQKLLQLEKGRLEQEFIDKTMVQDVIKNWHKMA
;
A
#
# COMPACT_ATOMS: atom_id res chain seq x y z
N ARG A 1 20.18 6.59 -6.87
CA ARG A 1 20.88 7.28 -5.74
C ARG A 1 22.36 6.89 -5.63
N THR A 2 22.70 5.59 -5.56
CA THR A 2 24.09 5.10 -5.40
C THR A 2 25.06 5.58 -6.48
N LEU A 3 24.66 5.54 -7.75
CA LEU A 3 25.49 6.04 -8.85
C LEU A 3 25.75 7.56 -8.74
N LEU A 4 24.71 8.33 -8.41
CA LEU A 4 24.81 9.78 -8.21
C LEU A 4 25.81 10.15 -7.11
N ILE A 5 25.74 9.45 -5.97
CA ILE A 5 26.68 9.65 -4.85
C ILE A 5 28.13 9.34 -5.27
N LYS A 6 28.35 8.28 -6.07
CA LYS A 6 29.68 7.95 -6.59
C LYS A 6 30.21 9.07 -7.51
N LEU A 7 29.38 9.60 -8.41
CA LEU A 7 29.74 10.69 -9.31
C LEU A 7 30.06 11.99 -8.55
N LEU A 8 29.24 12.34 -7.56
CA LEU A 8 29.46 13.53 -6.72
C LEU A 8 30.75 13.41 -5.89
N ASN A 9 31.05 12.22 -5.36
CA ASN A 9 32.32 11.98 -4.66
C ASN A 9 33.55 12.17 -5.55
N ILE A 10 33.47 11.80 -6.84
CA ILE A 10 34.54 12.07 -7.80
C ILE A 10 34.67 13.58 -8.04
N ARG A 11 33.55 14.29 -8.23
CA ARG A 11 33.54 15.72 -8.57
C ARG A 11 33.93 16.64 -7.40
N PHE A 12 33.63 16.23 -6.17
CA PHE A 12 33.77 17.03 -4.94
C PHE A 12 34.68 16.36 -3.90
N ASN A 13 35.75 15.69 -4.36
CA ASN A 13 36.83 15.19 -3.49
C ASN A 13 36.35 14.37 -2.28
N ASN A 14 35.47 13.40 -2.52
CA ASN A 14 34.93 12.51 -1.49
C ASN A 14 34.17 13.21 -0.36
N ALA A 15 33.58 14.39 -0.61
CA ALA A 15 32.78 15.14 0.36
C ALA A 15 31.61 14.32 0.99
N LEU A 16 31.19 13.22 0.36
CA LEU A 16 30.14 12.32 0.84
C LEU A 16 30.67 10.98 1.39
N LYS A 17 31.99 10.78 1.57
CA LYS A 17 32.57 9.51 2.09
C LYS A 17 32.63 9.40 3.62
N ASN A 18 32.57 10.51 4.36
CA ASN A 18 32.66 10.53 5.84
C ASN A 18 31.30 10.60 6.52
N THR A 19 30.31 9.85 6.04
CA THR A 19 28.94 9.87 6.58
C THR A 19 28.78 8.94 7.77
N SER A 20 29.55 9.18 8.85
CA SER A 20 29.16 8.76 10.18
C SER A 20 28.67 10.02 10.92
N LYS A 21 27.35 10.22 10.95
CA LYS A 21 26.61 11.32 11.60
C LYS A 21 26.69 12.68 10.85
N ASN A 22 25.61 13.00 10.11
CA ASN A 22 25.15 14.35 9.73
C ASN A 22 25.46 14.98 8.36
N THR A 23 25.80 14.23 7.31
CA THR A 23 25.69 14.79 5.94
C THR A 23 25.10 13.78 4.97
N SER A 24 23.77 13.68 4.95
CA SER A 24 23.07 12.96 3.89
C SER A 24 23.29 13.67 2.53
N LEU A 25 23.02 12.98 1.41
CA LEU A 25 23.09 13.59 0.08
C LEU A 25 22.28 14.90 0.02
N GLU A 26 21.13 14.91 0.69
CA GLU A 26 20.22 16.04 0.79
C GLU A 26 20.89 17.20 1.53
N ALA A 27 21.55 16.94 2.67
CA ALA A 27 22.32 17.96 3.40
C ALA A 27 23.47 18.53 2.57
N PHE A 28 24.18 17.70 1.79
CA PHE A 28 25.24 18.16 0.88
C PHE A 28 24.69 19.06 -0.24
N LEU A 29 23.49 18.77 -0.74
CA LEU A 29 22.83 19.57 -1.77
C LEU A 29 22.12 20.81 -1.20
N GLY A 30 22.11 21.02 0.12
CA GLY A 30 21.29 22.04 0.77
C GLY A 30 19.78 21.80 0.57
N ALA A 31 19.39 20.58 0.22
CA ALA A 31 18.01 20.19 0.01
C ALA A 31 17.32 19.95 1.35
N ALA A 32 16.05 20.35 1.43
CA ALA A 32 15.20 19.96 2.55
C ALA A 32 15.12 18.41 2.62
N LEU A 33 15.21 17.87 3.83
CA LEU A 33 14.96 16.45 4.09
C LEU A 33 13.45 16.21 4.00
N ASP A 34 12.91 16.14 2.79
CA ASP A 34 11.51 15.77 2.56
C ASP A 34 11.43 14.28 2.22
N ASN A 35 11.58 13.45 3.25
CA ASN A 35 11.40 11.99 3.15
C ASN A 35 9.93 11.59 3.35
N ASP A 36 9.00 12.55 3.26
CA ASP A 36 7.59 12.25 3.44
C ASP A 36 7.07 11.48 2.22
N HIS A 37 6.39 10.38 2.52
CA HIS A 37 5.82 9.52 1.48
C HIS A 37 4.55 10.18 0.96
N TRP A 38 4.35 10.17 -0.35
CA TRP A 38 3.17 10.78 -0.97
C TRP A 38 2.15 9.72 -1.35
N LEU A 39 0.90 9.98 -1.01
CA LEU A 39 -0.23 9.08 -1.23
C LEU A 39 -1.21 9.75 -2.18
N LEU A 40 -1.76 8.98 -3.11
CA LEU A 40 -2.82 9.43 -4.00
C LEU A 40 -4.18 9.25 -3.30
N VAL A 41 -4.90 10.34 -3.09
CA VAL A 41 -6.22 10.36 -2.45
C VAL A 41 -7.26 10.71 -3.50
N VAL A 42 -8.24 9.83 -3.67
CA VAL A 42 -9.26 9.92 -4.73
C VAL A 42 -10.64 9.72 -4.13
N PRO A 43 -11.57 10.69 -4.24
CA PRO A 43 -12.97 10.44 -3.90
C PRO A 43 -13.61 9.54 -4.97
N LEU A 44 -14.26 8.45 -4.56
CA LEU A 44 -14.97 7.54 -5.48
C LEU A 44 -16.39 8.02 -5.81
N THR A 45 -16.77 9.21 -5.34
CA THR A 45 -17.99 9.93 -5.75
C THR A 45 -17.70 11.42 -5.91
N LYS A 46 -18.30 12.02 -6.94
CA LYS A 46 -18.15 13.46 -7.22
C LYS A 46 -18.70 14.31 -6.07
N GLY A 47 -17.98 15.38 -5.73
CA GLY A 47 -18.40 16.35 -4.72
C GLY A 47 -18.03 16.01 -3.27
N LEU A 48 -17.46 14.82 -3.01
CA LEU A 48 -16.99 14.44 -1.67
C LEU A 48 -15.75 15.24 -1.25
N LEU A 49 -14.86 15.49 -2.20
CA LEU A 49 -13.73 16.41 -2.07
C LEU A 49 -13.82 17.48 -3.16
N PRO A 50 -13.22 18.67 -2.95
CA PRO A 50 -13.16 19.72 -3.98
C PRO A 50 -12.28 19.34 -5.18
N PHE A 51 -11.55 18.23 -5.11
CA PHE A 51 -10.66 17.72 -6.15
C PHE A 51 -11.06 16.30 -6.55
N GLN A 52 -10.85 15.95 -7.82
CA GLN A 52 -11.05 14.57 -8.31
C GLN A 52 -9.90 13.64 -7.93
N GLN A 53 -8.74 14.19 -7.62
CA GLN A 53 -7.57 13.48 -7.11
C GLN A 53 -6.66 14.49 -6.43
N LEU A 54 -5.97 14.07 -5.36
CA LEU A 54 -5.03 14.89 -4.62
C LEU A 54 -3.86 14.03 -4.15
N ARG A 55 -2.62 14.53 -4.25
CA ARG A 55 -1.49 13.90 -3.57
C ARG A 55 -1.29 14.55 -2.21
N LEU A 56 -1.32 13.73 -1.16
CA LEU A 56 -1.10 14.16 0.21
C LEU A 56 0.14 13.49 0.78
N LYS A 57 0.85 14.22 1.62
CA LYS A 57 1.93 13.66 2.44
C LYS A 57 1.36 12.69 3.46
N ALA A 58 2.03 11.57 3.71
CA ALA A 58 1.64 10.61 4.72
C ALA A 58 1.56 11.26 6.12
N SER A 59 2.47 12.20 6.43
CA SER A 59 2.42 12.93 7.71
C SER A 59 1.21 13.87 7.86
N GLU A 60 0.67 14.36 6.75
CA GLU A 60 -0.55 15.16 6.71
C GLU A 60 -1.77 14.25 6.84
N LEU A 61 -1.81 13.17 6.05
CA LEU A 61 -2.86 12.17 6.09
C LEU A 61 -3.00 11.52 7.48
N ALA A 62 -1.90 11.40 8.23
CA ALA A 62 -1.90 10.90 9.61
C ALA A 62 -2.70 11.77 10.61
N LYS A 63 -3.09 12.99 10.23
CA LYS A 63 -3.70 13.98 11.13
C LYS A 63 -5.05 14.49 10.67
N ILE A 64 -5.32 14.49 9.36
CA ILE A 64 -6.56 15.07 8.82
C ILE A 64 -7.75 14.15 9.03
N LYS A 65 -8.94 14.72 9.19
CA LYS A 65 -10.20 13.99 9.09
C LYS A 65 -10.68 14.02 7.64
N LEU A 66 -10.78 12.86 7.01
CA LEU A 66 -11.40 12.73 5.70
C LEU A 66 -12.93 12.80 5.83
N PRO A 67 -13.64 13.48 4.93
CA PRO A 67 -15.09 13.60 4.97
C PRO A 67 -15.76 12.38 4.32
N CYS A 68 -15.52 11.18 4.84
CA CYS A 68 -16.10 9.93 4.33
C CYS A 68 -16.33 8.90 5.45
N ALA A 69 -17.28 7.98 5.28
CA ALA A 69 -17.42 6.81 6.14
C ALA A 69 -16.59 5.61 5.66
N HIS A 70 -16.22 5.55 4.37
CA HIS A 70 -15.51 4.40 3.79
C HIS A 70 -14.15 4.79 3.24
N ILE A 71 -13.13 3.99 3.55
CA ILE A 71 -11.77 4.15 3.02
C ILE A 71 -11.34 2.84 2.36
N VAL A 72 -10.94 2.91 1.09
CA VAL A 72 -10.34 1.79 0.37
C VAL A 72 -8.85 2.04 0.20
N LEU A 73 -8.02 1.28 0.91
CA LEU A 73 -6.58 1.31 0.74
C LEU A 73 -6.19 0.38 -0.40
N VAL A 74 -5.43 0.92 -1.34
CA VAL A 74 -4.91 0.15 -2.48
C VAL A 74 -3.41 0.34 -2.51
N GLU A 75 -2.65 -0.74 -2.51
CA GLU A 75 -1.19 -0.64 -2.49
C GLU A 75 -0.66 0.09 -3.73
N ASN A 76 -1.14 -0.30 -4.92
CA ASN A 76 -0.66 0.22 -6.19
C ASN A 76 -1.54 1.34 -6.77
N GLU A 77 -0.94 2.50 -7.10
CA GLU A 77 -1.65 3.63 -7.73
C GLU A 77 -2.26 3.26 -9.09
N GLN A 78 -1.66 2.34 -9.84
CA GLN A 78 -2.19 1.93 -11.15
C GLN A 78 -3.58 1.31 -11.03
N CYS A 79 -3.90 0.64 -9.92
CA CYS A 79 -5.19 -0.02 -9.72
C CYS A 79 -6.38 0.95 -9.60
N HIS A 80 -6.13 2.27 -9.60
CA HIS A 80 -7.19 3.29 -9.63
C HIS A 80 -8.21 3.03 -10.75
N TYR A 81 -7.78 2.61 -11.96
CA TYR A 81 -8.71 2.40 -13.09
C TYR A 81 -9.68 1.22 -12.87
N GLN A 82 -9.40 0.32 -11.93
CA GLN A 82 -10.24 -0.83 -11.59
C GLN A 82 -11.33 -0.45 -10.57
N LEU A 83 -11.13 0.63 -9.79
CA LEU A 83 -12.05 1.01 -8.72
C LEU A 83 -13.43 1.45 -9.25
N PRO A 84 -14.53 1.02 -8.61
CA PRO A 84 -15.87 1.48 -8.96
C PRO A 84 -16.18 2.86 -8.35
N GLU A 85 -17.18 3.55 -8.89
CA GLU A 85 -17.79 4.68 -8.19
C GLU A 85 -18.55 4.17 -6.96
N LEU A 86 -18.31 4.79 -5.80
CA LEU A 86 -18.91 4.45 -4.51
C LEU A 86 -19.22 5.70 -3.70
N GLN A 87 -20.43 5.79 -3.15
CA GLN A 87 -20.85 6.92 -2.31
C GLN A 87 -20.06 6.96 -1.01
N ASP A 88 -19.78 8.18 -0.53
CA ASP A 88 -19.14 8.43 0.76
C ASP A 88 -17.86 7.61 0.99
N THR A 89 -17.08 7.43 -0.09
CA THR A 89 -15.89 6.58 -0.13
C THR A 89 -14.70 7.33 -0.70
N ILE A 90 -13.55 7.21 -0.04
CA ILE A 90 -12.27 7.72 -0.52
C ILE A 90 -11.30 6.54 -0.69
N ALA A 91 -10.67 6.45 -1.87
CA ALA A 91 -9.55 5.55 -2.10
C ALA A 91 -8.23 6.25 -1.76
N ILE A 92 -7.33 5.51 -1.11
CA ILE A 92 -5.98 5.97 -0.77
C ILE A 92 -5.01 4.96 -1.40
N LEU A 93 -4.24 5.42 -2.38
CA LEU A 93 -3.38 4.57 -3.20
C LEU A 93 -1.90 4.90 -3.03
N GLY A 94 -1.06 3.92 -3.33
CA GLY A 94 0.39 4.10 -3.36
C GLY A 94 1.02 3.99 -1.97
N ALA A 95 0.41 3.26 -1.03
CA ALA A 95 0.85 3.24 0.37
C ALA A 95 2.30 2.77 0.56
N GLY A 96 2.74 1.80 -0.25
CA GLY A 96 4.03 1.14 -0.09
C GLY A 96 4.28 0.68 1.36
N LEU A 97 5.54 0.54 1.75
CA LEU A 97 5.91 0.02 3.08
C LEU A 97 5.63 1.00 4.24
N ASN A 98 5.29 2.27 3.97
CA ASN A 98 5.05 3.26 5.01
C ASN A 98 3.56 3.34 5.35
N LEU A 99 3.13 2.52 6.31
CA LEU A 99 1.73 2.44 6.76
C LEU A 99 1.45 3.21 8.06
N ASN A 100 2.45 3.87 8.64
CA ASN A 100 2.32 4.52 9.95
C ASN A 100 1.23 5.61 10.00
N TRP A 101 0.89 6.20 8.85
CA TRP A 101 -0.19 7.17 8.71
C TRP A 101 -1.57 6.57 9.01
N LEU A 102 -1.72 5.24 8.97
CA LEU A 102 -2.96 4.56 9.39
C LEU A 102 -3.24 4.68 10.88
N ASN A 103 -2.28 5.08 11.72
CA ASN A 103 -2.55 5.41 13.12
C ASN A 103 -3.41 6.67 13.31
N ASN A 104 -3.90 7.29 12.23
CA ASN A 104 -4.80 8.42 12.31
C ASN A 104 -6.04 8.06 13.17
N PRO A 105 -6.26 8.76 14.29
CA PRO A 105 -7.38 8.46 15.19
C PRO A 105 -8.75 8.66 14.54
N HIS A 106 -8.85 9.48 13.50
CA HIS A 106 -10.09 9.73 12.76
C HIS A 106 -10.52 8.55 11.89
N PHE A 107 -9.61 7.62 11.57
CA PHE A 107 -9.95 6.45 10.77
C PHE A 107 -10.70 5.38 11.56
N LYS A 108 -10.64 5.40 12.89
CA LYS A 108 -11.33 4.43 13.75
C LYS A 108 -12.86 4.44 13.61
N SER A 109 -13.44 5.51 13.10
CA SER A 109 -14.88 5.62 12.84
C SER A 109 -15.25 5.33 11.39
N SER A 110 -14.29 4.92 10.56
CA SER A 110 -14.51 4.61 9.14
C SER A 110 -14.45 3.11 8.92
N HIS A 111 -15.19 2.61 7.94
CA HIS A 111 -15.01 1.27 7.41
C HIS A 111 -13.82 1.25 6.47
N ILE A 112 -12.85 0.39 6.78
CA ILE A 112 -11.57 0.36 6.07
C ILE A 112 -11.42 -0.96 5.35
N ALA A 113 -11.20 -0.89 4.03
CA ALA A 113 -10.77 -2.02 3.22
C ALA A 113 -9.29 -1.88 2.86
N TYR A 114 -8.59 -3.01 2.76
CA TYR A 114 -7.22 -3.11 2.24
C TYR A 114 -7.18 -4.06 1.05
N TRP A 115 -6.54 -3.62 -0.03
CA TRP A 115 -6.24 -4.43 -1.20
C TRP A 115 -4.77 -4.22 -1.59
N GLY A 116 -3.99 -5.29 -1.57
CA GLY A 116 -2.59 -5.34 -2.02
C GLY A 116 -2.34 -6.51 -2.97
N ASP A 117 -1.09 -6.66 -3.41
CA ASP A 117 -0.65 -7.84 -4.20
C ASP A 117 -0.87 -9.13 -3.39
N ILE A 118 -1.19 -10.24 -4.05
CA ILE A 118 -1.18 -11.56 -3.41
C ILE A 118 0.23 -12.15 -3.52
N ASP A 119 1.08 -11.75 -2.59
CA ASP A 119 2.42 -12.26 -2.37
C ASP A 119 2.81 -12.17 -0.88
N SER A 120 4.04 -12.54 -0.54
CA SER A 120 4.49 -12.49 0.85
C SER A 120 4.61 -11.07 1.40
N TRP A 121 4.92 -10.07 0.57
CA TRP A 121 5.00 -8.67 0.99
C TRP A 121 3.63 -8.03 1.19
N GLY A 122 2.69 -8.25 0.28
CA GLY A 122 1.33 -7.76 0.36
C GLY A 122 0.62 -8.29 1.61
N LEU A 123 0.77 -9.58 1.94
CA LEU A 123 0.25 -10.14 3.18
C LEU A 123 0.97 -9.60 4.43
N LYS A 124 2.27 -9.33 4.37
CA LYS A 124 2.98 -8.67 5.48
C LYS A 124 2.52 -7.23 5.70
N MET A 125 2.24 -6.51 4.62
CA MET A 125 1.66 -5.17 4.66
C MET A 125 0.23 -5.19 5.20
N LEU A 126 -0.59 -6.16 4.79
CA LEU A 126 -1.92 -6.40 5.35
C LEU A 126 -1.87 -6.61 6.87
N SER A 127 -0.96 -7.46 7.34
CA SER A 127 -0.74 -7.70 8.77
C SER A 127 -0.35 -6.41 9.51
N THR A 128 0.52 -5.61 8.91
CA THR A 128 0.94 -4.31 9.47
C THR A 128 -0.23 -3.34 9.52
N ALA A 129 -1.02 -3.22 8.44
CA ALA A 129 -2.22 -2.39 8.41
C ALA A 129 -3.22 -2.83 9.48
N ARG A 130 -3.42 -4.15 9.66
CA ARG A 130 -4.39 -4.69 10.63
C ARG A 130 -3.95 -4.47 12.07
N ASN A 131 -2.66 -4.48 12.35
CA ASN A 131 -2.16 -4.07 13.66
C ASN A 131 -2.55 -2.62 14.02
N LEU A 132 -2.60 -1.73 13.02
CA LEU A 132 -2.97 -0.32 13.21
C LEU A 132 -4.48 -0.09 13.16
N GLN A 133 -5.20 -0.87 12.36
CA GLN A 133 -6.65 -0.83 12.16
C GLN A 133 -7.23 -2.25 12.25
N PRO A 134 -7.53 -2.77 13.46
CA PRO A 134 -7.92 -4.17 13.67
C PRO A 134 -9.18 -4.61 12.92
N ASP A 135 -10.12 -3.69 12.71
CA ASP A 135 -11.41 -3.97 12.07
C ASP A 135 -11.35 -3.85 10.53
N LEU A 136 -10.16 -3.69 9.95
CA LEU A 136 -10.02 -3.58 8.49
C LEU A 136 -10.38 -4.89 7.78
N THR A 137 -11.00 -4.77 6.62
CA THR A 137 -11.36 -5.90 5.75
C THR A 137 -10.33 -6.06 4.64
N ALA A 138 -9.74 -7.24 4.49
CA ALA A 138 -8.92 -7.55 3.31
C ALA A 138 -9.83 -7.87 2.13
N LEU A 139 -9.54 -7.33 0.95
CA LEU A 139 -10.27 -7.59 -0.29
C LEU A 139 -9.34 -8.24 -1.31
N LEU A 140 -9.82 -9.28 -2.00
CA LEU A 140 -9.11 -9.94 -3.10
C LEU A 140 -7.73 -10.52 -2.71
N MET A 141 -7.53 -10.81 -1.42
CA MET A 141 -6.28 -11.33 -0.85
C MET A 141 -6.49 -12.69 -0.20
N ASP A 142 -7.28 -13.54 -0.86
CA ASP A 142 -7.64 -14.87 -0.42
C ASP A 142 -7.18 -15.95 -1.41
N SER A 143 -7.16 -17.20 -0.95
CA SER A 143 -6.70 -18.35 -1.73
C SER A 143 -7.53 -18.58 -2.99
N GLU A 144 -8.85 -18.32 -2.95
CA GLU A 144 -9.73 -18.49 -4.10
C GLU A 144 -9.36 -17.51 -5.21
N THR A 145 -9.15 -16.24 -4.86
CA THR A 145 -8.69 -15.20 -5.79
C THR A 145 -7.34 -15.57 -6.39
N PHE A 146 -6.39 -16.05 -5.59
CA PHE A 146 -5.09 -16.49 -6.09
C PHE A 146 -5.21 -17.67 -7.05
N GLU A 147 -5.96 -18.71 -6.69
CA GLU A 147 -6.11 -19.94 -7.47
C GLU A 147 -6.76 -19.67 -8.83
N ASN A 148 -7.82 -18.85 -8.86
CA ASN A 148 -8.51 -18.47 -10.09
C ASN A 148 -7.61 -17.68 -11.07
N ASN A 149 -6.59 -16.99 -10.54
CA ASN A 149 -5.67 -16.15 -11.30
C ASN A 149 -4.23 -16.69 -11.33
N GLN A 150 -4.00 -17.94 -10.89
CA GLN A 150 -2.66 -18.50 -10.71
C GLN A 150 -1.83 -18.52 -12.00
N HIS A 151 -2.50 -18.61 -13.16
CA HIS A 151 -1.85 -18.58 -14.47
C HIS A 151 -1.17 -17.22 -14.79
N LEU A 152 -1.55 -16.15 -14.10
CA LEU A 152 -0.96 -14.80 -14.19
C LEU A 152 0.14 -14.59 -13.14
N ALA A 153 0.31 -15.53 -12.20
CA ALA A 153 1.31 -15.40 -11.16
C ALA A 153 2.73 -15.47 -11.72
N VAL A 154 3.63 -14.74 -11.07
CA VAL A 154 5.05 -14.61 -11.40
C VAL A 154 5.92 -15.04 -10.23
N VAL A 155 7.21 -15.22 -10.50
CA VAL A 155 8.21 -15.51 -9.47
C VAL A 155 8.36 -14.29 -8.57
N GLU A 156 8.31 -14.49 -7.26
CA GLU A 156 8.65 -13.46 -6.27
C GLU A 156 10.18 -13.42 -6.10
N PRO A 157 10.89 -12.36 -6.55
CA PRO A 157 12.36 -12.37 -6.54
C PRO A 157 12.95 -12.40 -5.13
N GLN A 158 12.25 -11.79 -4.17
CA GLN A 158 12.64 -11.74 -2.77
C GLN A 158 11.39 -11.78 -1.89
N THR A 159 11.25 -12.84 -1.11
CA THR A 159 10.14 -12.98 -0.17
C THR A 159 10.34 -12.13 1.09
N ALA A 160 9.25 -11.88 1.81
CA ALA A 160 9.18 -11.04 3.00
C ALA A 160 9.69 -11.74 4.28
N GLY A 161 10.11 -13.02 4.16
CA GLY A 161 10.60 -13.89 5.23
C GLY A 161 9.79 -15.18 5.37
N ASN A 162 10.32 -16.15 6.10
CA ASN A 162 9.64 -17.43 6.33
C ASN A 162 8.66 -17.40 7.52
N GLU A 163 8.77 -16.39 8.36
CA GLU A 163 7.90 -16.22 9.54
C GLU A 163 6.55 -15.63 9.11
N THR A 164 5.46 -16.31 9.47
CA THR A 164 4.10 -15.82 9.23
C THR A 164 3.85 -14.52 10.00
N PRO A 165 3.38 -13.45 9.35
CA PRO A 165 3.02 -12.21 10.04
C PRO A 165 1.92 -12.39 11.09
N GLN A 166 2.11 -11.82 12.28
CA GLN A 166 1.33 -12.11 13.49
C GLN A 166 -0.17 -11.75 13.40
N HIS A 167 -0.52 -10.71 12.64
CA HIS A 167 -1.90 -10.19 12.57
C HIS A 167 -2.67 -10.69 11.35
N LEU A 168 -2.20 -11.74 10.69
CA LEU A 168 -2.99 -12.45 9.68
C LEU A 168 -4.02 -13.35 10.35
N ASN A 169 -5.18 -13.51 9.72
CA ASN A 169 -6.10 -14.57 10.12
C ASN A 169 -5.59 -15.94 9.65
N ILE A 170 -6.28 -17.02 10.05
CA ILE A 170 -5.86 -18.39 9.74
C ILE A 170 -5.76 -18.62 8.23
N ALA A 171 -6.78 -18.22 7.46
CA ALA A 171 -6.80 -18.43 6.01
C ALA A 171 -5.70 -17.63 5.29
N GLU A 172 -5.41 -16.41 5.72
CA GLU A 172 -4.34 -15.58 5.18
C GLU A 172 -2.95 -16.11 5.57
N ALA A 173 -2.79 -16.66 6.78
CA ALA A 173 -1.57 -17.32 7.21
C ALA A 173 -1.29 -18.58 6.38
N ASP A 174 -2.33 -19.37 6.08
CA ASP A 174 -2.23 -20.54 5.22
C ASP A 174 -1.86 -20.13 3.78
N LEU A 175 -2.48 -19.07 3.26
CA LEU A 175 -2.13 -18.49 1.96
C LEU A 175 -0.66 -18.03 1.96
N TYR A 176 -0.21 -17.31 2.98
CA TYR A 176 1.19 -16.88 3.11
C TYR A 176 2.17 -18.05 2.99
N GLN A 177 1.93 -19.12 3.75
CA GLN A 177 2.79 -20.31 3.72
C GLN A 177 2.71 -21.03 2.37
N LYS A 178 1.53 -21.11 1.74
CA LYS A 178 1.35 -21.69 0.42
C LYS A 178 2.16 -20.94 -0.64
N LEU A 179 2.10 -19.60 -0.66
CA LEU A 179 2.81 -18.77 -1.64
C LEU A 179 4.32 -18.97 -1.57
N LEU A 180 4.90 -19.10 -0.36
CA LEU A 180 6.32 -19.36 -0.16
C LEU A 180 6.80 -20.71 -0.73
N GLN A 181 5.90 -21.68 -0.93
CA GLN A 181 6.23 -22.99 -1.52
C GLN A 181 6.09 -23.03 -3.04
N LEU A 182 5.50 -22.01 -3.66
CA LEU A 182 5.28 -21.95 -5.09
C LEU A 182 6.47 -21.28 -5.78
N GLU A 183 6.85 -21.80 -6.96
CA GLU A 183 7.81 -21.10 -7.83
C GLU A 183 7.27 -19.73 -8.26
N LYS A 184 5.96 -19.66 -8.53
CA LYS A 184 5.23 -18.45 -8.91
C LYS A 184 4.24 -18.07 -7.81
N GLY A 185 4.77 -17.54 -6.71
CA GLY A 185 4.01 -17.15 -5.51
C GLY A 185 3.52 -15.70 -5.47
N ARG A 186 3.62 -14.95 -6.57
CA ARG A 186 3.23 -13.53 -6.62
C ARG A 186 2.20 -13.25 -7.70
N LEU A 187 1.03 -12.74 -7.30
CA LEU A 187 0.00 -12.23 -8.19
C LEU A 187 -0.18 -10.72 -7.97
N GLU A 188 0.14 -9.93 -8.99
CA GLU A 188 0.01 -8.46 -8.94
C GLU A 188 -1.46 -8.03 -9.10
N GLN A 189 -1.88 -7.00 -8.35
CA GLN A 189 -3.26 -6.50 -8.33
C GLN A 189 -3.81 -6.15 -9.72
N GLU A 190 -2.95 -5.62 -10.58
CA GLU A 190 -3.26 -5.13 -11.93
C GLU A 190 -3.75 -6.25 -12.85
N PHE A 191 -3.42 -7.52 -12.54
CA PHE A 191 -3.80 -8.69 -13.32
C PHE A 191 -5.17 -9.25 -12.94
N ILE A 192 -5.76 -8.82 -11.83
CA ILE A 192 -7.09 -9.27 -11.41
C ILE A 192 -8.15 -8.59 -12.30
N ASP A 193 -9.08 -9.38 -12.84
CA ASP A 193 -10.13 -8.85 -13.72
C ASP A 193 -10.90 -7.70 -13.06
N LYS A 194 -11.09 -6.63 -13.82
CA LYS A 194 -11.74 -5.41 -13.33
C LYS A 194 -13.16 -5.66 -12.83
N THR A 195 -13.92 -6.56 -13.46
CA THR A 195 -15.30 -6.86 -13.05
C THR A 195 -15.32 -7.51 -11.68
N MET A 196 -14.44 -8.51 -11.47
CA MET A 196 -14.24 -9.15 -10.16
C MET A 196 -13.87 -8.12 -9.08
N VAL A 197 -12.91 -7.23 -9.37
CA VAL A 197 -12.50 -6.17 -8.44
C VAL A 197 -13.69 -5.31 -8.05
N GLN A 198 -14.46 -4.83 -9.03
CA GLN A 198 -15.60 -3.96 -8.78
C GLN A 198 -16.71 -4.65 -7.97
N ASP A 199 -16.99 -5.92 -8.26
CA ASP A 199 -18.04 -6.66 -7.58
C ASP A 199 -17.69 -6.89 -6.11
N VAL A 200 -16.45 -7.30 -5.81
CA VAL A 200 -15.97 -7.48 -4.43
C VAL A 200 -16.02 -6.17 -3.65
N ILE A 201 -15.51 -5.08 -4.22
CA ILE A 201 -15.49 -3.76 -3.57
C ILE A 201 -16.91 -3.23 -3.33
N LYS A 202 -17.82 -3.37 -4.31
CA LYS A 202 -19.23 -2.98 -4.15
C LYS A 202 -19.95 -3.82 -3.10
N ASN A 203 -19.65 -5.11 -3.00
CA ASN A 203 -20.27 -5.98 -2.00
C ASN A 203 -19.80 -5.63 -0.59
N TRP A 204 -18.51 -5.37 -0.41
CA TRP A 204 -17.98 -4.85 0.85
C TRP A 204 -18.68 -3.54 1.26
N HIS A 205 -18.78 -2.58 0.34
CA HIS A 205 -19.43 -1.28 0.61
C HIS A 205 -20.90 -1.40 1.04
N LYS A 206 -21.64 -2.41 0.57
CA LYS A 206 -23.03 -2.65 0.98
C LYS A 206 -23.18 -3.27 2.35
N MET A 207 -22.15 -3.97 2.83
CA MET A 207 -22.17 -4.73 4.09
C MET A 207 -21.60 -3.93 5.26
N ALA A 208 -20.79 -2.93 4.97
CA ALA A 208 -20.22 -1.97 5.91
C ALA A 208 -21.27 -0.91 6.30
#